data_AF-A0A7G8GUQ2-F1
#
_entry.id   AF-A0A7G8GUQ2-F1
#
_cell.length_a   1.000
_cell.length_b   1.000
_cell.length_c   1.000
_cell.angle_alpha   90.00
_cell.angle_beta   90.00
_cell.angle_gamma   90.00
#
_symmetry.space_group_name_H-M   'P 1'
#
loop_
_entity.id
_entity.type
_entity.pdbx_description
1 polymer ?
#
loop_
_entity_poly.entity_id
_entity_poly.type
_entity_poly.pdbx_seq_one_letter_code
_entity_poly.pdbx_strand_id
1 'polypeptide(L)'
;MPAVLDITGERQHPDSKLIPLQRMPKKGWACLCEECGQETHPIALGRLRPVKTTGKFQVSCRRCATKRVSRDQRIDHTGETYGRQRAIKPDPKRSRHWIFYCAPDLGGCGKEKSIYGPNVWSQTLPVPTRSCGCYHREYTSSLFKEDLMGFQAEGSHLKVIAPAANRGETTCWKAQCDLFGNVIEIASVNLKGTTDTPPTYACGCRRPNQYMYLSGQIFGWLTAHVMSGRKNGDCYWDCTCKCTGKHVEVRADHLTRGAIVSCGCKPRGWDTYWGFIKDPELAEEPCSFYWVEVFGVAHNFGISNDIERRGGGDYTELFYGIWGTRAEARTLEAIMLIRSKFAEYPQLPPEDPSDWQGQTELRQPMDSDLTVAEIESVLAEIQKHGWRNTWLKHLSTD
;
A
#
# COMPACT_ATOMS: atom_id res chain seq x y z
N MET A 1 36.06 -33.01 40.85
CA MET A 1 36.75 -31.89 40.16
C MET A 1 37.51 -32.48 38.98
N PRO A 2 37.42 -31.93 37.75
CA PRO A 2 38.19 -32.47 36.64
C PRO A 2 39.69 -32.28 36.94
N ALA A 3 40.47 -33.35 36.73
CA ALA A 3 41.92 -33.30 36.87
C ALA A 3 42.47 -32.19 35.97
N VAL A 4 43.25 -31.27 36.54
CA VAL A 4 43.86 -30.21 35.74
C VAL A 4 45.08 -30.79 35.06
N LEU A 5 45.07 -30.83 33.73
CA LEU A 5 46.21 -31.26 32.92
C LEU A 5 47.43 -30.38 33.25
N ASP A 6 48.54 -31.00 33.67
CA ASP A 6 49.84 -30.34 33.75
C ASP A 6 50.50 -30.44 32.38
N ILE A 7 50.78 -29.29 31.78
CA ILE A 7 51.33 -29.16 30.42
C ILE A 7 52.70 -28.48 30.44
N THR A 8 53.36 -28.48 31.59
CA THR A 8 54.69 -27.88 31.78
C THR A 8 55.72 -28.52 30.86
N GLY A 9 56.46 -27.71 30.10
CA GLY A 9 57.47 -28.19 29.15
C GLY A 9 56.91 -28.72 27.82
N GLU A 10 55.59 -28.82 27.66
CA GLU A 10 54.98 -29.35 26.44
C GLU A 10 54.59 -28.25 25.45
N ARG A 11 55.04 -28.40 24.21
CA ARG A 11 54.68 -27.50 23.11
C ARG A 11 53.24 -27.78 22.67
N GLN A 12 52.35 -26.82 22.90
CA GLN A 12 50.92 -26.97 22.61
C GLN A 12 50.59 -27.10 21.10
N HIS A 13 51.55 -26.79 20.21
CA HIS A 13 51.44 -27.00 18.76
C HIS A 13 52.84 -27.06 18.10
N PRO A 14 53.06 -27.85 17.03
CA PRO A 14 54.35 -27.94 16.30
C PRO A 14 54.88 -26.61 15.75
N ASP A 15 54.02 -25.62 15.57
CA ASP A 15 54.38 -24.27 15.11
C ASP A 15 54.29 -23.20 16.22
N SER A 16 54.00 -23.59 17.46
CA SER A 16 53.91 -22.65 18.59
C SER A 16 55.31 -22.19 19.00
N LYS A 17 55.53 -20.88 19.09
CA LYS A 17 56.83 -20.30 19.52
C LYS A 17 56.95 -20.08 21.03
N LEU A 18 55.97 -20.55 21.78
CA LEU A 18 55.88 -20.40 23.23
C LEU A 18 55.78 -21.77 23.90
N ILE A 19 56.60 -21.98 24.93
CA ILE A 19 56.62 -23.19 25.76
C ILE A 19 56.03 -22.83 27.15
N PRO A 20 55.03 -23.56 27.66
CA PRO A 20 54.54 -23.40 29.03
C PRO A 20 55.62 -23.73 30.06
N LEU A 21 55.81 -22.85 31.04
CA LEU A 21 56.83 -22.99 32.09
C LEU A 21 56.26 -23.46 33.42
N GLN A 22 55.16 -22.87 33.87
CA GLN A 22 54.51 -23.24 35.14
C GLN A 22 53.10 -22.65 35.24
N ARG A 23 52.26 -23.32 36.04
CA ARG A 23 50.89 -22.88 36.33
C ARG A 23 50.88 -21.82 37.43
N MET A 24 50.30 -20.65 37.13
CA MET A 24 50.16 -19.57 38.11
C MET A 24 48.82 -19.68 38.88
N PRO A 25 48.79 -19.43 40.21
CA PRO A 25 47.65 -19.76 41.07
C PRO A 25 46.33 -19.01 40.75
N LYS A 26 46.36 -17.90 40.00
CA LYS A 26 45.13 -17.13 39.69
C LYS A 26 45.00 -16.59 38.25
N LYS A 27 45.96 -16.80 37.33
CA LYS A 27 45.95 -16.12 36.00
C LYS A 27 46.41 -16.93 34.78
N GLY A 28 46.44 -18.26 34.84
CA GLY A 28 46.81 -19.10 33.68
C GLY A 28 48.28 -19.50 33.68
N TRP A 29 48.86 -19.74 32.50
CA TRP A 29 50.22 -20.28 32.36
C TRP A 29 51.23 -19.19 32.02
N ALA A 30 52.40 -19.23 32.67
CA ALA A 30 53.57 -18.48 32.22
C ALA A 30 54.25 -19.24 31.08
N CYS A 31 54.71 -18.53 30.05
CA CYS A 31 55.32 -19.14 28.87
C CYS A 31 56.65 -18.47 28.51
N LEU A 32 57.62 -19.25 28.02
CA LEU A 32 58.89 -18.77 27.48
C LEU A 32 58.84 -18.70 25.96
N CYS A 33 59.34 -17.61 25.38
CA CYS A 33 59.54 -17.54 23.94
C CYS A 33 60.85 -18.19 23.52
N GLU A 34 60.78 -19.19 22.64
CA GLU A 34 61.96 -19.89 22.12
C GLU A 34 62.90 -18.97 21.30
N GLU A 35 62.37 -17.92 20.66
CA GLU A 35 63.19 -17.04 19.80
C GLU A 35 63.93 -15.93 20.55
N CYS A 36 63.40 -15.44 21.67
CA CYS A 36 64.00 -14.31 22.39
C CYS A 36 64.22 -14.56 23.89
N GLY A 37 63.88 -15.76 24.38
CA GLY A 37 64.09 -16.17 25.77
C GLY A 37 63.30 -15.39 26.80
N GLN A 38 62.31 -14.58 26.40
CA GLN A 38 61.57 -13.74 27.32
C GLN A 38 60.29 -14.43 27.80
N GLU A 39 60.05 -14.37 29.10
CA GLU A 39 58.82 -14.86 29.73
C GLU A 39 57.66 -13.89 29.46
N THR A 40 56.50 -14.44 29.06
CA THR A 40 55.27 -13.68 28.86
C THR A 40 54.42 -13.63 30.12
N HIS A 41 53.65 -12.57 30.30
CA HIS A 41 52.62 -12.52 31.36
C HIS A 41 51.62 -13.69 31.25
N PRO A 42 51.00 -14.12 32.37
CA PRO A 42 50.17 -15.32 32.42
C PRO A 42 49.04 -15.28 31.41
N ILE A 43 48.92 -16.33 30.58
CA ILE A 43 47.88 -16.45 29.56
C ILE A 43 46.83 -17.45 30.06
N ALA A 44 45.59 -16.99 30.22
CA ALA A 44 44.46 -17.85 30.57
C ALA A 44 44.11 -18.76 29.38
N LEU A 45 43.99 -20.07 29.61
CA LEU A 45 43.62 -21.08 28.60
C LEU A 45 42.35 -20.69 27.81
N GLY A 46 41.35 -20.10 28.48
CA GLY A 46 40.12 -19.62 27.82
C GLY A 46 40.28 -18.42 26.87
N ARG A 47 41.44 -17.74 26.87
CA ARG A 47 41.77 -16.68 25.90
C ARG A 47 42.57 -17.19 24.69
N LEU A 48 42.93 -18.46 24.67
CA LEU A 48 43.45 -19.16 23.50
C LEU A 48 42.26 -19.58 22.62
N ARG A 49 41.55 -18.64 21.99
CA ARG A 49 40.46 -19.00 21.08
C ARG A 49 41.06 -19.57 19.78
N PRO A 50 40.66 -20.76 19.32
CA PRO A 50 41.18 -21.34 18.09
C PRO A 50 40.78 -20.49 16.88
N VAL A 51 41.67 -20.40 15.90
CA VAL A 51 41.34 -19.79 14.61
C VAL A 51 40.31 -20.69 13.92
N LYS A 52 39.15 -20.12 13.58
CA LYS A 52 37.94 -20.86 13.12
C LYS A 52 38.19 -21.83 11.96
N THR A 53 39.21 -21.60 11.15
CA THR A 53 39.47 -22.37 9.92
C THR A 53 40.46 -23.52 10.11
N THR A 54 41.30 -23.52 11.15
CA THR A 54 42.35 -24.54 11.33
C THR A 54 42.29 -25.24 12.67
N GLY A 55 41.51 -24.74 13.64
CA GLY A 55 41.44 -25.30 14.99
C GLY A 55 42.72 -25.11 15.81
N LYS A 56 43.75 -24.45 15.26
CA LYS A 56 45.07 -24.29 15.87
C LYS A 56 45.16 -22.98 16.66
N PHE A 57 45.90 -23.01 17.78
CA PHE A 57 46.14 -21.87 18.66
C PHE A 57 47.35 -21.06 18.17
N GLN A 58 47.23 -19.73 18.04
CA GLN A 58 48.36 -18.88 17.67
C GLN A 58 48.54 -17.77 18.71
N VAL A 59 49.63 -17.84 19.47
CA VAL A 59 50.03 -16.81 20.44
C VAL A 59 51.43 -16.35 20.08
N SER A 60 51.61 -15.04 19.92
CA SER A 60 52.88 -14.44 19.53
C SER A 60 53.53 -13.69 20.69
N CYS A 61 54.85 -13.84 20.86
CA CYS A 61 55.62 -13.03 21.80
C CYS A 61 55.52 -11.54 21.44
N ARG A 62 55.16 -10.69 22.42
CA ARG A 62 54.97 -9.24 22.23
C ARG A 62 56.23 -8.53 21.71
N ARG A 63 57.42 -9.01 22.08
CA ARG A 63 58.72 -8.45 21.66
C ARG A 63 59.15 -8.87 20.26
N CYS A 64 58.87 -10.12 19.86
CA CYS A 64 59.12 -10.57 18.49
C CYS A 64 58.07 -10.03 17.51
N ALA A 65 56.83 -9.85 17.97
CA ALA A 65 55.75 -9.28 17.17
C ALA A 65 56.00 -7.80 16.81
N THR A 66 56.59 -7.01 17.71
CA THR A 66 56.93 -5.60 17.44
C THR A 66 58.13 -5.42 16.52
N LYS A 67 59.06 -6.38 16.44
CA LYS A 67 60.18 -6.34 15.48
C LYS A 67 59.77 -6.57 14.02
N ARG A 68 58.55 -7.03 13.73
CA ARG A 68 58.06 -7.31 12.37
C ARG A 68 57.47 -6.11 11.60
N VAL A 69 57.43 -4.90 12.17
CA VAL A 69 56.71 -3.76 11.56
C VAL A 69 57.60 -2.67 10.95
N SER A 70 58.94 -2.76 10.99
CA SER A 70 59.81 -1.64 10.60
C SER A 70 60.71 -1.85 9.36
N ARG A 71 60.36 -2.77 8.45
CA ARG A 71 61.01 -2.85 7.13
C ARG A 71 59.99 -3.09 6.01
N ASP A 72 59.02 -2.19 5.86
CA ASP A 72 58.54 -1.91 4.51
C ASP A 72 59.53 -0.92 3.90
N GLN A 73 60.40 -1.42 3.02
CA GLN A 73 60.92 -0.59 1.95
C GLN A 73 59.71 0.11 1.32
N ARG A 74 59.63 1.44 1.43
CA ARG A 74 58.67 2.21 0.64
C ARG A 74 59.14 2.11 -0.81
N ILE A 75 58.76 1.01 -1.47
CA ILE A 75 58.91 0.87 -2.90
C ILE A 75 58.16 2.06 -3.51
N ASP A 76 58.89 2.87 -4.27
CA ASP A 76 58.29 4.00 -4.96
C ASP A 76 57.55 3.44 -6.18
N HIS A 77 56.23 3.52 -6.15
CA HIS A 77 55.36 3.06 -7.22
C HIS A 77 55.05 4.17 -8.24
N THR A 78 55.68 5.34 -8.13
CA THR A 78 55.40 6.49 -9.03
C THR A 78 55.59 6.11 -10.49
N GLY A 79 54.56 6.35 -11.31
CA GLY A 79 54.54 6.03 -12.73
C GLY A 79 54.12 4.61 -13.08
N GLU A 80 54.13 3.67 -12.13
CA GLU A 80 53.71 2.30 -12.37
C GLU A 80 52.21 2.21 -12.64
N THR A 81 51.84 1.29 -13.52
CA THR A 81 50.47 1.09 -13.99
C THR A 81 49.88 -0.23 -13.50
N TYR A 82 48.66 -0.17 -12.96
CA TYR A 82 47.93 -1.29 -12.38
C TYR A 82 46.52 -1.34 -12.97
N GLY A 83 46.38 -2.01 -14.11
CA GLY A 83 45.16 -1.92 -14.91
C GLY A 83 44.99 -0.50 -15.48
N ARG A 84 43.87 0.15 -15.16
CA ARG A 84 43.56 1.52 -15.61
C ARG A 84 44.11 2.61 -14.69
N GLN A 85 44.86 2.24 -13.65
CA GLN A 85 45.39 3.16 -12.65
C GLN A 85 46.89 3.38 -12.85
N ARG A 86 47.36 4.61 -12.74
CA ARG A 86 48.78 4.99 -12.70
C ARG A 86 49.07 5.63 -11.35
N ALA A 87 50.04 5.10 -10.61
CA ALA A 87 50.43 5.68 -9.33
C ALA A 87 51.12 7.04 -9.55
N ILE A 88 50.68 8.06 -8.82
CA ILE A 88 51.22 9.42 -8.93
C ILE A 88 52.18 9.71 -7.78
N LYS A 89 51.72 9.49 -6.54
CA LYS A 89 52.46 9.83 -5.31
C LYS A 89 51.82 9.20 -4.07
N PRO A 90 52.53 9.09 -2.95
CA PRO A 90 51.95 8.77 -1.65
C PRO A 90 50.87 9.77 -1.23
N ASP A 91 49.81 9.30 -0.57
CA ASP A 91 48.80 10.19 0.01
C ASP A 91 49.36 10.88 1.27
N PRO A 92 49.44 12.23 1.31
CA PRO A 92 49.98 12.95 2.46
C PRO A 92 49.12 12.82 3.72
N LYS A 93 47.83 12.48 3.59
CA LYS A 93 46.87 12.40 4.69
C LYS A 93 46.70 10.99 5.25
N ARG A 94 47.10 9.95 4.52
CA ARG A 94 46.83 8.56 4.88
C ARG A 94 48.07 7.69 4.72
N SER A 95 48.57 7.16 5.82
CA SER A 95 49.67 6.20 5.79
C SER A 95 49.28 4.98 4.95
N ARG A 96 50.22 4.49 4.13
CA ARG A 96 50.06 3.35 3.21
C ARG A 96 49.06 3.53 2.06
N HIS A 97 48.49 4.73 1.89
CA HIS A 97 47.68 5.07 0.71
C HIS A 97 48.51 5.79 -0.34
N TRP A 98 48.08 5.66 -1.58
CA TRP A 98 48.66 6.31 -2.74
C TRP A 98 47.57 7.00 -3.55
N ILE A 99 47.91 8.14 -4.14
CA ILE A 99 47.09 8.82 -5.11
C ILE A 99 47.35 8.18 -6.47
N PHE A 100 46.30 7.60 -7.06
CA PHE A 100 46.33 7.01 -8.38
C PHE A 100 45.52 7.86 -9.35
N TYR A 101 46.05 8.08 -10.54
CA TYR A 101 45.34 8.65 -11.68
C TYR A 101 44.69 7.53 -12.49
N CYS A 102 43.39 7.62 -12.77
CA CYS A 102 42.75 6.68 -13.67
C CYS A 102 43.05 7.07 -15.12
N ALA A 103 44.16 6.57 -15.67
CA ALA A 103 44.78 6.97 -16.92
C ALA A 103 43.85 6.78 -18.15
N PRO A 104 43.40 7.86 -18.83
CA PRO A 104 42.55 7.76 -20.02
C PRO A 104 43.17 6.98 -21.18
N ASP A 105 44.48 7.06 -21.34
CA ASP A 105 45.26 6.27 -22.31
C ASP A 105 45.21 4.75 -22.05
N LEU A 106 44.82 4.34 -20.84
CA LEU A 106 44.58 2.94 -20.45
C LEU A 106 43.07 2.63 -20.34
N GLY A 107 42.20 3.44 -20.94
CA GLY A 107 40.75 3.32 -20.83
C GLY A 107 40.18 3.76 -19.47
N GLY A 108 40.92 4.54 -18.69
CA GLY A 108 40.47 5.14 -17.43
C GLY A 108 39.62 6.40 -17.61
N CYS A 109 38.99 6.87 -16.53
CA CYS A 109 38.08 8.04 -16.59
C CYS A 109 38.72 9.40 -16.26
N GLY A 110 40.05 9.45 -16.11
CA GLY A 110 40.80 10.69 -15.84
C GLY A 110 40.70 11.22 -14.42
N LYS A 111 40.18 10.44 -13.46
CA LYS A 111 40.01 10.86 -12.07
C LYS A 111 41.16 10.39 -11.18
N GLU A 112 41.55 11.23 -10.22
CA GLU A 112 42.48 10.86 -9.16
C GLU A 112 41.74 10.26 -7.95
N LYS A 113 42.33 9.25 -7.32
CA LYS A 113 41.77 8.62 -6.12
C LYS A 113 42.86 8.19 -5.15
N SER A 114 42.63 8.45 -3.87
CA SER A 114 43.41 7.86 -2.77
C SER A 114 42.97 6.42 -2.54
N ILE A 115 43.91 5.47 -2.68
CA ILE A 115 43.66 4.03 -2.58
C ILE A 115 44.70 3.42 -1.65
N TYR A 116 44.26 2.49 -0.80
CA TYR A 116 45.17 1.70 0.03
C TYR A 116 46.07 0.86 -0.86
N GLY A 117 47.38 1.13 -0.81
CA GLY A 117 48.36 0.61 -1.75
C GLY A 117 48.33 -0.91 -1.95
N PRO A 118 48.36 -1.71 -0.87
CA PRO A 118 48.29 -3.16 -0.98
C PRO A 118 47.05 -3.69 -1.72
N ASN A 119 45.95 -2.94 -1.78
CA ASN A 119 44.77 -3.35 -2.56
C ASN A 119 45.01 -3.25 -4.07
N VAL A 120 46.11 -2.65 -4.53
CA VAL A 120 46.40 -2.43 -5.96
C VAL A 120 47.54 -3.34 -6.45
N TRP A 121 48.57 -3.56 -5.62
CA TRP A 121 49.75 -4.34 -6.00
C TRP A 121 49.91 -5.70 -5.28
N SER A 122 49.05 -6.05 -4.31
CA SER A 122 49.11 -7.38 -3.71
C SER A 122 48.80 -8.46 -4.75
N GLN A 123 49.61 -9.52 -4.77
CA GLN A 123 49.39 -10.70 -5.61
C GLN A 123 48.51 -11.76 -4.93
N THR A 124 48.10 -11.54 -3.68
CA THR A 124 47.21 -12.45 -2.94
C THR A 124 45.74 -12.08 -3.10
N LEU A 125 44.86 -13.08 -3.11
CA LEU A 125 43.41 -12.89 -3.14
C LEU A 125 42.92 -12.07 -1.92
N PRO A 126 41.90 -11.20 -2.07
CA PRO A 126 41.08 -10.95 -3.27
C PRO A 126 41.76 -10.10 -4.36
N VAL A 127 41.24 -10.20 -5.59
CA VAL A 127 41.83 -9.57 -6.79
C VAL A 127 42.05 -8.07 -6.57
N PRO A 128 43.26 -7.54 -6.83
CA PRO A 128 43.57 -6.14 -6.59
C PRO A 128 42.71 -5.19 -7.45
N THR A 129 42.44 -4.00 -6.91
CA THR A 129 41.66 -2.92 -7.53
C THR A 129 42.38 -2.40 -8.78
N ARG A 130 41.82 -2.67 -9.97
CA ARG A 130 42.41 -2.30 -11.28
C ARG A 130 41.87 -1.01 -11.92
N SER A 131 40.91 -0.33 -11.29
CA SER A 131 40.35 0.95 -11.78
C SER A 131 39.82 1.79 -10.62
N CYS A 132 39.56 3.09 -10.82
CA CYS A 132 39.01 3.92 -9.73
C CYS A 132 37.54 3.57 -9.37
N GLY A 133 36.96 2.57 -10.06
CA GLY A 133 35.53 2.20 -10.07
C GLY A 133 34.88 2.38 -11.45
N CYS A 134 35.54 3.04 -12.41
CA CYS A 134 34.99 3.28 -13.75
C CYS A 134 34.79 2.00 -14.55
N TYR A 135 35.71 1.03 -14.45
CA TYR A 135 35.57 -0.26 -15.12
C TYR A 135 34.32 -1.00 -14.64
N HIS A 136 34.09 -1.01 -13.31
CA HIS A 136 32.89 -1.64 -12.77
C HIS A 136 31.63 -0.92 -13.24
N ARG A 137 31.63 0.42 -13.26
CA ARG A 137 30.51 1.22 -13.79
C ARG A 137 30.25 0.97 -15.28
N GLU A 138 31.28 0.88 -16.10
CA GLU A 138 31.18 0.57 -17.54
C GLU A 138 30.67 -0.85 -17.77
N TYR A 139 31.24 -1.83 -17.06
CA TYR A 139 30.82 -3.23 -17.13
C TYR A 139 29.35 -3.36 -16.71
N THR A 140 28.97 -2.77 -15.57
CA THR A 140 27.59 -2.73 -15.09
C THR A 140 26.66 -1.99 -16.07
N SER A 141 27.07 -0.84 -16.62
CA SER A 141 26.31 -0.13 -17.65
C SER A 141 26.17 -0.93 -18.95
N SER A 142 27.16 -1.74 -19.31
CA SER A 142 27.12 -2.60 -20.50
C SER A 142 26.17 -3.79 -20.30
N LEU A 143 26.07 -4.32 -19.08
CA LEU A 143 25.07 -5.32 -18.70
C LEU A 143 23.65 -4.74 -18.66
N PHE A 144 23.49 -3.42 -18.45
CA PHE A 144 22.20 -2.73 -18.50
C PHE A 144 21.75 -2.31 -19.91
N LYS A 145 22.48 -2.70 -20.98
CA LYS A 145 22.06 -2.55 -22.38
C LYS A 145 21.16 -3.68 -22.89
N GLU A 146 20.48 -4.42 -22.02
CA GLU A 146 19.43 -5.31 -22.50
C GLU A 146 18.25 -4.47 -23.00
N ASP A 147 17.97 -4.60 -24.29
CA ASP A 147 16.77 -4.03 -24.89
C ASP A 147 15.56 -4.77 -24.32
N LEU A 148 14.74 -4.06 -23.54
CA LEU A 148 13.52 -4.61 -22.95
C LEU A 148 12.30 -4.33 -23.81
N MET A 149 12.43 -3.84 -25.04
CA MET A 149 11.28 -3.66 -25.93
C MET A 149 10.44 -4.94 -26.03
N GLY A 150 9.15 -4.83 -25.72
CA GLY A 150 8.21 -5.96 -25.71
C GLY A 150 8.28 -6.87 -24.48
N PHE A 151 9.23 -6.65 -23.57
CA PHE A 151 9.37 -7.42 -22.33
C PHE A 151 8.14 -7.26 -21.43
N GLN A 152 7.70 -8.37 -20.84
CA GLN A 152 6.67 -8.45 -19.80
C GLN A 152 7.06 -9.60 -18.87
N ALA A 153 7.23 -9.33 -17.58
CA ALA A 153 7.59 -10.35 -16.60
C ALA A 153 6.40 -11.28 -16.31
N GLU A 154 6.68 -12.53 -15.93
CA GLU A 154 5.63 -13.49 -15.56
C GLU A 154 4.81 -12.96 -14.38
N GLY A 155 3.49 -12.95 -14.54
CA GLY A 155 2.55 -12.37 -13.57
C GLY A 155 2.48 -10.84 -13.58
N SER A 156 3.24 -10.13 -14.42
CA SER A 156 3.10 -8.68 -14.61
C SER A 156 2.17 -8.37 -15.78
N HIS A 157 1.42 -7.27 -15.66
CA HIS A 157 0.53 -6.64 -16.64
C HIS A 157 1.20 -5.47 -17.37
N LEU A 158 2.50 -5.29 -17.20
CA LEU A 158 3.26 -4.21 -17.80
C LEU A 158 4.09 -4.74 -18.96
N LYS A 159 3.73 -4.33 -20.17
CA LYS A 159 4.49 -4.60 -21.39
C LYS A 159 5.30 -3.37 -21.79
N VAL A 160 6.60 -3.54 -21.96
CA VAL A 160 7.47 -2.45 -22.41
C VAL A 160 7.18 -2.08 -23.86
N ILE A 161 6.96 -0.81 -24.12
CA ILE A 161 6.58 -0.28 -25.45
C ILE A 161 7.57 0.74 -26.02
N ALA A 162 8.40 1.36 -25.19
CA ALA A 162 9.41 2.31 -25.64
C ALA A 162 10.49 2.55 -24.57
N PRO A 163 11.70 3.01 -24.94
CA PRO A 163 12.65 3.56 -23.97
C PRO A 163 12.11 4.87 -23.34
N ALA A 164 12.51 5.15 -22.10
CA ALA A 164 12.24 6.42 -21.41
C ALA A 164 13.53 7.15 -21.04
N ALA A 165 13.43 8.41 -20.63
CA ALA A 165 14.58 9.15 -20.11
C ALA A 165 15.08 8.48 -18.82
N ASN A 166 16.39 8.24 -18.74
CA ASN A 166 17.02 7.65 -17.57
C ASN A 166 16.84 8.55 -16.34
N ARG A 167 16.62 7.93 -15.18
CA ARG A 167 16.57 8.64 -13.88
C ARG A 167 17.92 8.46 -13.18
N GLY A 168 18.80 9.43 -13.38
CA GLY A 168 20.19 9.36 -12.90
C GLY A 168 20.96 8.24 -13.60
N GLU A 169 21.59 7.35 -12.83
CA GLU A 169 22.30 6.17 -13.38
C GLU A 169 21.33 4.99 -13.72
N THR A 170 20.01 5.15 -13.50
CA THR A 170 19.02 4.09 -13.68
C THR A 170 18.41 4.11 -15.07
N THR A 171 18.42 2.96 -15.76
CA THR A 171 17.75 2.81 -17.06
C THR A 171 16.24 2.69 -16.88
N CYS A 172 15.46 3.49 -17.62
CA CYS A 172 14.01 3.57 -17.51
C CYS A 172 13.32 3.28 -18.85
N TRP A 173 12.12 2.73 -18.75
CA TRP A 173 11.29 2.30 -19.88
C TRP A 173 9.87 2.81 -19.74
N LYS A 174 9.23 3.08 -20.87
CA LYS A 174 7.78 3.26 -20.97
C LYS A 174 7.16 1.89 -21.11
N ALA A 175 6.30 1.53 -20.16
CA ALA A 175 5.53 0.30 -20.18
C ALA A 175 4.04 0.61 -20.22
N GLN A 176 3.32 -0.06 -21.12
CA GLN A 176 1.88 -0.01 -21.21
C GLN A 176 1.28 -1.11 -20.35
N CYS A 177 0.31 -0.74 -19.52
CA CYS A 177 -0.46 -1.70 -18.74
C CYS A 177 -1.56 -2.31 -19.61
N ASP A 178 -1.58 -3.62 -19.79
CA ASP A 178 -2.64 -4.31 -20.56
C ASP A 178 -4.01 -4.25 -19.85
N LEU A 179 -4.03 -4.15 -18.52
CA LEU A 179 -5.26 -4.00 -17.72
C LEU A 179 -5.96 -2.65 -17.92
N PHE A 180 -5.21 -1.56 -18.11
CA PHE A 180 -5.75 -0.19 -18.03
C PHE A 180 -5.34 0.73 -19.18
N GLY A 181 -4.53 0.25 -20.12
CA GLY A 181 -3.98 1.02 -21.24
C GLY A 181 -2.97 2.12 -20.86
N ASN A 182 -2.83 2.42 -19.55
CA ASN A 182 -1.94 3.45 -19.03
C ASN A 182 -0.48 3.18 -19.38
N VAL A 183 0.22 4.22 -19.81
CA VAL A 183 1.67 4.18 -20.03
C VAL A 183 2.37 4.80 -18.82
N ILE A 184 3.23 4.02 -18.17
CA ILE A 184 4.04 4.48 -17.04
C ILE A 184 5.52 4.43 -17.38
N GLU A 185 6.32 5.28 -16.71
CA GLU A 185 7.77 5.22 -16.74
C GLU A 185 8.29 4.45 -15.53
N ILE A 186 9.00 3.35 -15.78
CA ILE A 186 9.45 2.40 -14.77
C ILE A 186 10.90 1.97 -15.01
N ALA A 187 11.65 1.75 -13.93
CA ALA A 187 13.04 1.31 -14.00
C ALA A 187 13.16 -0.18 -14.40
N SER A 188 14.23 -0.54 -15.14
CA SER A 188 14.50 -1.93 -15.55
C SER A 188 14.47 -2.92 -14.39
N VAL A 189 15.01 -2.53 -13.22
CA VAL A 189 15.03 -3.37 -12.01
C VAL A 189 13.63 -3.69 -11.48
N ASN A 190 12.69 -2.75 -11.61
CA ASN A 190 11.31 -2.94 -11.15
C ASN A 190 10.47 -3.72 -12.17
N LEU A 191 10.85 -3.73 -13.45
CA LEU A 191 10.23 -4.57 -14.47
C LEU A 191 10.60 -6.04 -14.31
N LYS A 192 11.87 -6.32 -13.98
CA LYS A 192 12.39 -7.69 -13.85
C LYS A 192 12.17 -8.28 -12.45
N GLY A 193 12.13 -7.41 -11.43
CA GLY A 193 12.23 -7.84 -10.04
C GLY A 193 13.68 -8.19 -9.64
N THR A 194 13.86 -8.48 -8.37
CA THR A 194 15.09 -9.00 -7.75
C THR A 194 14.75 -10.26 -6.96
N THR A 195 15.75 -10.93 -6.38
CA THR A 195 15.55 -12.08 -5.49
C THR A 195 14.63 -11.79 -4.30
N ASP A 196 14.68 -10.55 -3.79
CA ASP A 196 13.95 -10.14 -2.59
C ASP A 196 12.69 -9.30 -2.91
N THR A 197 12.48 -8.91 -4.18
CA THR A 197 11.37 -8.05 -4.57
C THR A 197 10.83 -8.46 -5.93
N PRO A 198 9.57 -8.95 -6.03
CA PRO A 198 9.01 -9.38 -7.30
C PRO A 198 8.88 -8.22 -8.31
N PRO A 199 8.77 -8.53 -9.61
CA PRO A 199 8.51 -7.52 -10.62
C PRO A 199 7.21 -6.77 -10.34
N THR A 200 7.16 -5.53 -10.81
CA THR A 200 5.99 -4.68 -10.64
C THR A 200 4.82 -5.27 -11.41
N TYR A 201 3.74 -5.59 -10.68
CA TYR A 201 2.57 -6.27 -11.21
C TYR A 201 1.80 -5.45 -12.26
N ALA A 202 1.63 -4.14 -12.06
CA ALA A 202 0.82 -3.26 -12.92
C ALA A 202 1.26 -1.80 -12.77
N CYS A 203 0.55 -0.84 -13.38
CA CYS A 203 0.84 0.61 -13.37
C CYS A 203 1.03 1.29 -12.00
N GLY A 204 1.01 0.58 -10.87
CA GLY A 204 1.07 1.19 -9.54
C GLY A 204 -0.16 2.04 -9.23
N CYS A 205 -1.23 1.84 -9.98
CA CYS A 205 -2.56 2.38 -9.74
C CYS A 205 -2.97 1.95 -8.32
N ARG A 206 -2.69 2.82 -7.32
CA ARG A 206 -2.66 2.46 -5.89
C ARG A 206 -3.94 1.68 -5.50
N ARG A 207 -3.71 0.39 -5.21
CA ARG A 207 -4.66 -0.70 -4.90
C ARG A 207 -5.49 -1.19 -6.11
N PRO A 208 -5.58 -2.51 -6.38
CA PRO A 208 -6.69 -3.07 -7.13
C PRO A 208 -7.90 -3.00 -6.19
N ASN A 209 -8.46 -1.82 -6.05
CA ASN A 209 -9.75 -1.68 -5.42
C ASN A 209 -10.76 -2.27 -6.41
N GLN A 210 -11.71 -3.05 -5.93
CA GLN A 210 -12.89 -3.52 -6.67
C GLN A 210 -13.58 -2.43 -7.51
N TYR A 211 -13.31 -1.16 -7.20
CA TYR A 211 -13.71 0.08 -7.86
C TYR A 211 -13.04 0.38 -9.21
N MET A 212 -12.06 -0.43 -9.67
CA MET A 212 -11.30 -0.19 -10.90
C MET A 212 -11.84 -0.93 -12.14
N TYR A 213 -12.78 -1.87 -11.95
CA TYR A 213 -13.40 -2.63 -13.03
C TYR A 213 -14.93 -2.47 -13.03
N LEU A 214 -15.42 -1.23 -13.08
CA LEU A 214 -16.87 -0.98 -13.10
C LEU A 214 -17.46 -0.91 -14.52
N SER A 215 -16.64 -0.98 -15.57
CA SER A 215 -17.10 -0.93 -16.97
C SER A 215 -18.14 -2.01 -17.26
N GLY A 216 -19.29 -1.60 -17.77
CA GLY A 216 -20.44 -2.46 -18.07
C GLY A 216 -21.26 -2.88 -16.85
N GLN A 217 -20.83 -2.57 -15.63
CA GLN A 217 -21.58 -2.87 -14.42
C GLN A 217 -22.73 -1.86 -14.21
N ILE A 218 -23.81 -2.35 -13.60
CA ILE A 218 -25.03 -1.58 -13.32
C ILE A 218 -25.14 -1.31 -11.82
N PHE A 219 -25.26 -0.04 -11.45
CA PHE A 219 -25.43 0.46 -10.08
C PHE A 219 -26.78 1.18 -9.98
N GLY A 220 -27.83 0.42 -9.69
CA GLY A 220 -29.21 0.90 -9.79
C GLY A 220 -29.57 1.28 -11.22
N TRP A 221 -29.73 2.58 -11.49
CA TRP A 221 -30.05 3.11 -12.83
C TRP A 221 -28.82 3.61 -13.58
N LEU A 222 -27.63 3.51 -13.01
CA LEU A 222 -26.39 3.93 -13.66
C LEU A 222 -25.67 2.73 -14.25
N THR A 223 -25.35 2.80 -15.54
CA THR A 223 -24.40 1.89 -16.20
C THR A 223 -23.06 2.59 -16.31
N ALA A 224 -22.03 2.05 -15.67
CA ALA A 224 -20.68 2.62 -15.77
C ALA A 224 -20.03 2.22 -17.10
N HIS A 225 -19.48 3.18 -17.84
CA HIS A 225 -18.88 2.93 -19.16
C HIS A 225 -17.36 3.01 -19.13
N VAL A 226 -16.83 4.17 -18.74
CA VAL A 226 -15.39 4.44 -18.81
C VAL A 226 -14.94 5.22 -17.59
N MET A 227 -13.71 4.99 -17.16
CA MET A 227 -13.09 5.78 -16.11
C MET A 227 -12.79 7.18 -16.66
N SER A 228 -13.42 8.21 -16.09
CA SER A 228 -13.28 9.60 -16.55
C SER A 228 -12.00 10.28 -16.01
N GLY A 229 -11.40 9.72 -14.95
CA GLY A 229 -10.12 10.17 -14.43
C GLY A 229 -9.93 9.95 -12.94
N ARG A 230 -8.91 10.60 -12.38
CA ARG A 230 -8.64 10.64 -10.94
C ARG A 230 -8.62 12.07 -10.42
N LYS A 231 -9.34 12.33 -9.33
CA LYS A 231 -9.33 13.62 -8.62
C LYS A 231 -9.00 13.35 -7.15
N ASN A 232 -7.99 14.03 -6.60
CA ASN A 232 -7.53 13.85 -5.21
C ASN A 232 -7.21 12.39 -4.82
N GLY A 233 -6.82 11.56 -5.78
CA GLY A 233 -6.54 10.13 -5.58
C GLY A 233 -7.75 9.20 -5.73
N ASP A 234 -8.96 9.74 -5.81
CA ASP A 234 -10.20 8.98 -6.03
C ASP A 234 -10.46 8.73 -7.52
N CYS A 235 -11.02 7.57 -7.84
CA CYS A 235 -11.39 7.18 -9.20
C CYS A 235 -12.81 7.66 -9.53
N TYR A 236 -12.99 8.24 -10.71
CA TYR A 236 -14.29 8.68 -11.21
C TYR A 236 -14.65 7.92 -12.49
N TRP A 237 -15.94 7.69 -12.68
CA TRP A 237 -16.51 6.94 -13.79
C TRP A 237 -17.58 7.76 -14.49
N ASP A 238 -17.55 7.76 -15.81
CA ASP A 238 -18.64 8.23 -16.65
C ASP A 238 -19.70 7.13 -16.72
N CYS A 239 -20.90 7.47 -16.26
CA CYS A 239 -22.04 6.57 -16.18
C CYS A 239 -23.21 7.13 -16.98
N THR A 240 -23.90 6.27 -17.71
CA THR A 240 -25.18 6.62 -18.37
C THR A 240 -26.33 6.20 -17.47
N CYS A 241 -27.31 7.09 -17.30
CA CYS A 241 -28.50 6.77 -16.53
C CYS A 241 -29.65 6.23 -17.40
N LYS A 242 -30.30 5.14 -16.94
CA LYS A 242 -31.47 4.50 -17.60
C LYS A 242 -32.62 5.50 -17.87
N CYS A 243 -32.81 6.52 -17.04
CA CYS A 243 -33.99 7.41 -17.12
C CYS A 243 -34.09 8.17 -18.46
N THR A 244 -33.02 8.82 -18.88
CA THR A 244 -32.98 9.80 -19.99
C THR A 244 -31.75 9.61 -20.86
N GLY A 245 -30.87 8.66 -20.53
CA GLY A 245 -29.55 8.54 -21.15
C GLY A 245 -28.55 9.60 -20.70
N LYS A 246 -28.84 10.36 -19.63
CA LYS A 246 -27.93 11.40 -19.13
C LYS A 246 -26.62 10.79 -18.64
N HIS A 247 -25.51 11.36 -19.11
CA HIS A 247 -24.16 11.06 -18.65
C HIS A 247 -23.84 11.82 -17.36
N VAL A 248 -23.31 11.11 -16.37
CA VAL A 248 -22.88 11.67 -15.08
C VAL A 248 -21.54 11.10 -14.67
N GLU A 249 -20.70 11.96 -14.10
CA GLU A 249 -19.43 11.57 -13.52
C GLU A 249 -19.61 11.21 -12.04
N VAL A 250 -19.34 9.96 -11.66
CA VAL A 250 -19.57 9.46 -10.29
C VAL A 250 -18.31 8.84 -9.72
N ARG A 251 -18.05 9.09 -8.44
CA ARG A 251 -16.92 8.49 -7.72
C ARG A 251 -17.12 6.98 -7.58
N ALA A 252 -16.07 6.21 -7.82
CA ALA A 252 -16.14 4.76 -7.95
C ALA A 252 -16.62 4.07 -6.65
N ASP A 253 -16.17 4.57 -5.49
CA ASP A 253 -16.62 4.10 -4.17
C ASP A 253 -18.11 4.39 -3.91
N HIS A 254 -18.64 5.52 -4.44
CA HIS A 254 -20.05 5.88 -4.32
C HIS A 254 -20.96 4.94 -5.12
N LEU A 255 -20.52 4.49 -6.29
CA LEU A 255 -21.23 3.50 -7.10
C LEU A 255 -21.33 2.17 -6.37
N THR A 256 -20.19 1.63 -5.95
CA THR A 256 -20.11 0.31 -5.34
C THR A 256 -20.70 0.21 -3.94
N ARG A 257 -20.69 1.30 -3.16
CA ARG A 257 -21.38 1.35 -1.85
C ARG A 257 -22.87 1.69 -1.97
N GLY A 258 -23.36 1.91 -3.19
CA GLY A 258 -24.76 2.25 -3.47
C GLY A 258 -25.17 3.66 -3.00
N ALA A 259 -24.22 4.57 -2.78
CA ALA A 259 -24.54 5.93 -2.35
C ALA A 259 -25.08 6.81 -3.48
N ILE A 260 -24.72 6.50 -4.72
CA ILE A 260 -25.25 7.15 -5.93
C ILE A 260 -25.67 6.05 -6.90
N VAL A 261 -26.97 5.98 -7.15
CA VAL A 261 -27.61 4.94 -7.98
C VAL A 261 -28.38 5.51 -9.17
N SER A 262 -28.30 6.82 -9.41
CA SER A 262 -28.95 7.52 -10.52
C SER A 262 -28.22 8.83 -10.85
N CYS A 263 -28.55 9.47 -11.97
CA CYS A 263 -28.00 10.79 -12.34
C CYS A 263 -28.54 11.96 -11.50
N GLY A 264 -29.12 11.68 -10.32
CA GLY A 264 -29.98 12.59 -9.59
C GLY A 264 -31.39 12.68 -10.15
N CYS A 265 -31.81 11.77 -11.05
CA CYS A 265 -33.21 11.54 -11.42
C CYS A 265 -33.93 10.59 -10.45
N LYS A 266 -33.19 9.98 -9.53
CA LYS A 266 -33.75 9.37 -8.32
C LYS A 266 -33.38 10.19 -7.06
N PRO A 267 -33.87 11.44 -6.90
CA PRO A 267 -33.96 12.13 -5.63
C PRO A 267 -35.36 11.95 -5.03
N ARG A 268 -35.52 12.23 -3.72
CA ARG A 268 -36.83 12.44 -3.09
C ARG A 268 -37.68 13.34 -4.02
N GLY A 269 -38.82 12.84 -4.50
CA GLY A 269 -39.71 13.60 -5.40
C GLY A 269 -40.11 12.94 -6.74
N TRP A 270 -39.62 11.74 -7.07
CA TRP A 270 -40.18 10.96 -8.22
C TRP A 270 -41.36 10.07 -7.86
N ASP A 271 -41.52 9.84 -6.57
CA ASP A 271 -42.71 9.28 -5.94
C ASP A 271 -43.87 10.28 -5.97
N THR A 272 -44.13 10.88 -7.13
CA THR A 272 -45.19 11.84 -7.37
C THR A 272 -46.14 11.27 -8.39
N TYR A 273 -47.38 11.76 -8.38
CA TYR A 273 -48.37 11.43 -9.40
C TYR A 273 -47.80 11.51 -10.81
N TRP A 274 -47.21 12.64 -11.18
CA TRP A 274 -46.63 12.83 -12.51
C TRP A 274 -45.40 11.96 -12.78
N GLY A 275 -44.63 11.61 -11.75
CA GLY A 275 -43.54 10.64 -11.85
C GLY A 275 -44.06 9.26 -12.24
N PHE A 276 -45.09 8.77 -11.54
CA PHE A 276 -45.72 7.47 -11.84
C PHE A 276 -46.48 7.44 -13.18
N ILE A 277 -47.02 8.58 -13.64
CA ILE A 277 -47.61 8.66 -14.99
C ILE A 277 -46.51 8.55 -16.07
N LYS A 278 -45.34 9.14 -15.85
CA LYS A 278 -44.21 9.12 -16.80
C LYS A 278 -43.46 7.78 -16.79
N ASP A 279 -43.44 7.10 -15.67
CA ASP A 279 -42.75 5.82 -15.48
C ASP A 279 -43.71 4.78 -14.87
N PRO A 280 -44.49 4.05 -15.70
CA PRO A 280 -45.38 3.00 -15.23
C PRO A 280 -44.64 1.82 -14.60
N GLU A 281 -43.40 1.52 -15.00
CA GLU A 281 -42.62 0.44 -14.39
C GLU A 281 -42.32 0.78 -12.92
N LEU A 282 -41.90 2.03 -12.66
CA LEU A 282 -41.67 2.54 -11.31
C LEU A 282 -42.95 2.52 -10.45
N ALA A 283 -44.11 2.83 -11.05
CA ALA A 283 -45.39 2.84 -10.37
C ALA A 283 -45.77 1.45 -9.82
N GLU A 284 -45.45 0.40 -10.59
CA GLU A 284 -45.77 -1.00 -10.28
C GLU A 284 -44.69 -1.71 -9.44
N GLU A 285 -43.55 -1.05 -9.14
CA GLU A 285 -42.51 -1.64 -8.30
C GLU A 285 -43.09 -2.07 -6.92
N PRO A 286 -42.73 -3.26 -6.38
CA PRO A 286 -43.16 -3.67 -5.05
C PRO A 286 -42.69 -2.69 -3.97
N CYS A 287 -43.62 -2.23 -3.13
CA CYS A 287 -43.34 -1.30 -2.05
C CYS A 287 -44.33 -1.50 -0.90
N SER A 288 -43.88 -1.29 0.33
CA SER A 288 -44.73 -1.31 1.52
C SER A 288 -45.06 0.09 1.97
N PHE A 289 -46.32 0.34 2.32
CA PHE A 289 -46.72 1.45 3.19
C PHE A 289 -46.55 1.05 4.65
N TYR A 290 -46.16 1.99 5.50
CA TYR A 290 -46.06 1.77 6.94
C TYR A 290 -46.50 2.99 7.76
N TRP A 291 -46.92 2.73 8.99
CA TRP A 291 -47.19 3.71 10.03
C TRP A 291 -46.48 3.31 11.32
N VAL A 292 -45.66 4.21 11.83
CA VAL A 292 -44.79 3.97 12.99
C VAL A 292 -44.93 5.06 14.04
N GLU A 293 -44.63 4.70 15.28
CA GLU A 293 -44.26 5.63 16.34
C GLU A 293 -42.78 6.00 16.21
N VAL A 294 -42.48 7.27 16.46
CA VAL A 294 -41.13 7.84 16.44
C VAL A 294 -40.88 8.51 17.79
N PHE A 295 -39.78 8.15 18.43
CA PHE A 295 -39.34 8.68 19.74
C PHE A 295 -40.36 8.55 20.90
N GLY A 296 -41.41 7.74 20.78
CA GLY A 296 -42.46 7.65 21.80
C GLY A 296 -43.37 8.88 21.94
N VAL A 297 -43.28 9.84 21.01
CA VAL A 297 -43.98 11.14 21.13
C VAL A 297 -44.66 11.62 19.85
N ALA A 298 -44.35 11.01 18.72
CA ALA A 298 -44.88 11.42 17.42
C ALA A 298 -45.05 10.21 16.51
N HIS A 299 -45.87 10.37 15.48
CA HIS A 299 -46.14 9.34 14.49
C HIS A 299 -45.55 9.72 13.13
N ASN A 300 -45.31 8.73 12.28
CA ASN A 300 -44.87 8.96 10.91
C ASN A 300 -45.46 7.94 9.94
N PHE A 301 -45.84 8.41 8.76
CA PHE A 301 -46.23 7.56 7.64
C PHE A 301 -45.07 7.49 6.65
N GLY A 302 -44.91 6.35 6.00
CA GLY A 302 -43.85 6.22 5.02
C GLY A 302 -44.04 5.07 4.06
N ILE A 303 -43.14 5.02 3.08
CA ILE A 303 -43.01 3.89 2.18
C ILE A 303 -41.60 3.31 2.19
N SER A 304 -41.48 2.01 1.98
CA SER A 304 -40.19 1.31 1.92
C SER A 304 -40.23 0.14 0.95
N ASN A 305 -39.10 -0.16 0.31
CA ASN A 305 -38.94 -1.42 -0.42
C ASN A 305 -38.42 -2.54 0.48
N ASP A 306 -38.19 -2.24 1.76
CA ASP A 306 -37.62 -3.12 2.77
C ASP A 306 -38.04 -2.58 4.14
N ILE A 307 -39.16 -3.09 4.66
CA ILE A 307 -39.73 -2.63 5.94
C ILE A 307 -38.90 -3.12 7.13
N GLU A 308 -38.26 -4.29 7.01
CA GLU A 308 -37.46 -4.91 8.08
C GLU A 308 -36.17 -4.13 8.34
N ARG A 309 -35.53 -3.59 7.30
CA ARG A 309 -34.31 -2.79 7.43
C ARG A 309 -34.52 -1.42 8.10
N ARG A 310 -35.77 -0.96 8.23
CA ARG A 310 -36.11 0.34 8.86
C ARG A 310 -36.10 0.29 10.39
N GLY A 311 -35.89 -0.86 11.02
CA GLY A 311 -35.86 -1.02 12.49
C GLY A 311 -34.61 -0.47 13.20
N GLY A 312 -33.94 0.55 12.66
CA GLY A 312 -32.72 1.13 13.24
C GLY A 312 -32.86 2.64 13.48
N GLY A 313 -32.77 3.05 14.75
CA GLY A 313 -32.70 4.45 15.18
C GLY A 313 -33.89 4.86 16.03
N ASP A 314 -34.86 5.53 15.40
CA ASP A 314 -35.83 6.40 16.07
C ASP A 314 -37.26 5.84 16.13
N TYR A 315 -37.52 4.70 15.47
CA TYR A 315 -38.85 4.09 15.42
C TYR A 315 -39.04 3.19 16.64
N THR A 316 -40.05 3.50 17.45
CA THR A 316 -40.33 2.81 18.72
C THR A 316 -41.37 1.71 18.57
N GLU A 317 -42.32 1.86 17.64
CA GLU A 317 -43.37 0.87 17.38
C GLU A 317 -43.83 0.92 15.90
N LEU A 318 -44.21 -0.23 15.34
CA LEU A 318 -44.85 -0.35 14.02
C LEU A 318 -46.33 -0.68 14.21
N PHE A 319 -47.20 0.32 14.03
CA PHE A 319 -48.65 0.14 14.19
C PHE A 319 -49.29 -0.56 13.00
N TYR A 320 -48.81 -0.29 11.79
CA TYR A 320 -49.40 -0.84 10.56
C TYR A 320 -48.37 -0.95 9.44
N GLY A 321 -48.46 -2.01 8.64
CA GLY A 321 -47.63 -2.21 7.46
C GLY A 321 -48.31 -3.11 6.43
N ILE A 322 -48.33 -2.70 5.16
CA ILE A 322 -48.93 -3.46 4.07
C ILE A 322 -48.11 -3.34 2.79
N TRP A 323 -48.01 -4.44 2.05
CA TRP A 323 -47.37 -4.49 0.73
C TRP A 323 -48.36 -4.20 -0.40
N GLY A 324 -47.89 -3.48 -1.41
CA GLY A 324 -48.60 -3.23 -2.65
C GLY A 324 -47.63 -2.74 -3.72
N THR A 325 -48.14 -1.97 -4.67
CA THR A 325 -47.32 -1.23 -5.63
C THR A 325 -46.80 0.07 -5.03
N ARG A 326 -45.71 0.59 -5.58
CA ARG A 326 -45.11 1.86 -5.17
C ARG A 326 -46.07 3.03 -5.26
N ALA A 327 -46.88 3.07 -6.31
CA ALA A 327 -47.86 4.13 -6.51
C ALA A 327 -49.04 4.04 -5.52
N GLU A 328 -49.52 2.84 -5.20
CA GLU A 328 -50.55 2.64 -4.17
C GLU A 328 -50.05 3.06 -2.79
N ALA A 329 -48.85 2.59 -2.39
CA ALA A 329 -48.25 2.92 -1.11
C ALA A 329 -48.05 4.43 -0.93
N ARG A 330 -47.59 5.12 -1.99
CA ARG A 330 -47.46 6.59 -1.98
C ARG A 330 -48.77 7.34 -1.98
N THR A 331 -49.77 6.85 -2.69
CA THR A 331 -51.11 7.47 -2.69
C THR A 331 -51.72 7.40 -1.30
N LEU A 332 -51.57 6.25 -0.64
CA LEU A 332 -52.02 6.06 0.74
C LEU A 332 -51.28 6.98 1.71
N GLU A 333 -49.93 7.00 1.66
CA GLU A 333 -49.11 7.90 2.48
C GLU A 333 -49.53 9.36 2.33
N ALA A 334 -49.65 9.86 1.10
CA ALA A 334 -50.02 11.25 0.84
C ALA A 334 -51.40 11.62 1.44
N ILE A 335 -52.39 10.74 1.32
CA ILE A 335 -53.73 10.95 1.90
C ILE A 335 -53.66 10.98 3.43
N MET A 336 -52.94 10.04 4.04
CA MET A 336 -52.78 10.01 5.49
C MET A 336 -52.02 11.23 6.02
N LEU A 337 -51.02 11.72 5.29
CA LEU A 337 -50.29 12.95 5.60
C LEU A 337 -51.18 14.20 5.53
N ILE A 338 -52.13 14.27 4.61
CA ILE A 338 -53.07 15.41 4.52
C ILE A 338 -54.13 15.36 5.62
N ARG A 339 -54.58 14.17 5.99
CA ARG A 339 -55.63 14.00 7.02
C ARG A 339 -55.09 14.06 8.45
N SER A 340 -53.77 13.98 8.63
CA SER A 340 -53.11 14.06 9.92
C SER A 340 -52.53 15.45 10.20
N LYS A 341 -52.42 15.78 11.49
CA LYS A 341 -51.83 17.05 11.93
C LYS A 341 -50.32 16.92 12.10
N PHE A 342 -49.58 17.93 11.66
CA PHE A 342 -48.15 18.04 11.94
C PHE A 342 -47.89 18.07 13.45
N ALA A 343 -46.83 17.37 13.88
CA ALA A 343 -46.31 17.52 15.23
C ALA A 343 -45.58 18.88 15.34
N GLU A 344 -45.86 19.62 16.41
CA GLU A 344 -45.24 20.92 16.68
C GLU A 344 -44.42 20.87 17.98
N TYR A 345 -43.39 21.72 18.06
CA TYR A 345 -42.69 21.98 19.31
C TYR A 345 -43.68 22.57 20.34
N PRO A 346 -43.72 22.13 21.61
CA PRO A 346 -42.69 21.39 22.38
C PRO A 346 -42.94 19.88 22.53
N GLN A 347 -43.78 19.26 21.70
CA GLN A 347 -44.09 17.83 21.82
C GLN A 347 -42.93 16.92 21.40
N LEU A 348 -41.95 17.47 20.68
CA LEU A 348 -40.78 16.78 20.16
C LEU A 348 -39.59 16.90 21.14
N PRO A 349 -38.71 15.89 21.23
CA PRO A 349 -37.52 15.96 22.07
C PRO A 349 -36.66 17.19 21.72
N PRO A 350 -35.96 17.80 22.69
CA PRO A 350 -35.27 19.08 22.55
C PRO A 350 -33.96 19.01 21.72
N GLU A 351 -33.92 18.20 20.67
CA GLU A 351 -32.81 18.18 19.71
C GLU A 351 -32.97 19.29 18.66
N ASP A 352 -31.84 19.72 18.09
CA ASP A 352 -31.67 20.93 17.27
C ASP A 352 -32.86 21.17 16.32
N PRO A 353 -33.66 22.23 16.52
CA PRO A 353 -34.80 22.60 15.67
C PRO A 353 -34.47 22.66 14.17
N SER A 354 -33.19 22.80 13.79
CA SER A 354 -32.74 22.79 12.40
C SER A 354 -32.86 21.44 11.69
N ASP A 355 -32.81 20.31 12.41
CA ASP A 355 -33.01 18.96 11.84
C ASP A 355 -34.49 18.66 11.54
N TRP A 356 -35.40 19.49 12.09
CA TRP A 356 -36.85 19.38 11.93
C TRP A 356 -37.41 20.28 10.82
N GLN A 357 -36.56 21.00 10.08
CA GLN A 357 -36.94 21.98 9.05
C GLN A 357 -37.42 21.34 7.73
N GLY A 358 -38.26 20.31 7.80
CA GLY A 358 -39.02 19.81 6.65
C GLY A 358 -38.40 18.64 5.88
N GLN A 359 -37.46 17.90 6.46
CA GLN A 359 -37.00 16.62 5.86
C GLN A 359 -37.79 15.39 6.32
N THR A 360 -38.47 15.47 7.48
CA THR A 360 -39.28 14.38 8.06
C THR A 360 -40.64 14.93 8.48
N GLU A 361 -41.72 14.40 7.92
CA GLU A 361 -43.09 14.87 8.18
C GLU A 361 -43.71 14.17 9.40
N LEU A 362 -43.26 14.54 10.60
CA LEU A 362 -43.83 13.98 11.83
C LEU A 362 -45.25 14.47 12.13
N ARG A 363 -46.05 13.57 12.68
CA ARG A 363 -47.48 13.75 12.95
C ARG A 363 -47.77 13.63 14.45
N GLN A 364 -48.80 14.32 14.92
CA GLN A 364 -49.29 14.14 16.29
C GLN A 364 -49.70 12.68 16.51
N PRO A 365 -49.56 12.14 17.74
CA PRO A 365 -50.09 10.82 18.07
C PRO A 365 -51.58 10.70 17.72
N MET A 366 -51.94 9.58 17.11
CA MET A 366 -53.30 9.25 16.64
C MET A 366 -53.75 7.95 17.29
N ASP A 367 -55.06 7.79 17.47
CA ASP A 367 -55.66 6.55 17.99
C ASP A 367 -55.43 5.38 17.02
N SER A 368 -54.91 4.25 17.52
CA SER A 368 -54.56 3.08 16.72
C SER A 368 -55.73 2.52 15.94
N ASP A 369 -56.86 2.30 16.60
CA ASP A 369 -57.99 1.58 16.03
C ASP A 369 -58.68 2.43 14.96
N LEU A 370 -58.88 3.72 15.24
CA LEU A 370 -59.47 4.66 14.28
C LEU A 370 -58.57 4.87 13.06
N THR A 371 -57.26 4.99 13.26
CA THR A 371 -56.31 5.22 12.16
C THR A 371 -56.16 3.98 11.28
N VAL A 372 -56.12 2.78 11.85
CA VAL A 372 -56.13 1.53 11.07
C VAL A 372 -57.42 1.43 10.24
N ALA A 373 -58.59 1.71 10.83
CA ALA A 373 -59.85 1.70 10.09
C ALA A 373 -59.86 2.70 8.93
N GLU A 374 -59.24 3.87 9.11
CA GLU A 374 -59.08 4.86 8.05
C GLU A 374 -58.14 4.40 6.93
N ILE A 375 -56.98 3.82 7.29
CA ILE A 375 -56.02 3.26 6.33
C ILE A 375 -56.70 2.20 5.45
N GLU A 376 -57.42 1.26 6.07
CA GLU A 376 -58.16 0.20 5.37
C GLU A 376 -59.24 0.76 4.44
N SER A 377 -59.91 1.84 4.85
CA SER A 377 -60.91 2.52 4.03
C SER A 377 -60.29 3.14 2.76
N VAL A 378 -59.13 3.79 2.89
CA VAL A 378 -58.40 4.36 1.74
C VAL A 378 -57.86 3.25 0.83
N LEU A 379 -57.34 2.16 1.40
CA LEU A 379 -56.89 0.99 0.65
C LEU A 379 -58.03 0.37 -0.18
N ALA A 380 -59.21 0.19 0.42
CA ALA A 380 -60.38 -0.30 -0.30
C ALA A 380 -60.78 0.63 -1.46
N GLU A 381 -60.62 1.95 -1.29
CA GLU A 381 -60.86 2.92 -2.35
C GLU A 381 -59.84 2.77 -3.50
N ILE A 382 -58.56 2.64 -3.17
CA ILE A 382 -57.47 2.38 -4.14
C ILE A 382 -57.73 1.09 -4.91
N GLN A 383 -58.11 0.00 -4.24
CA GLN A 383 -58.42 -1.28 -4.89
C GLN A 383 -59.62 -1.17 -5.83
N LYS A 384 -60.65 -0.40 -5.44
CA LYS A 384 -61.87 -0.24 -6.22
C LYS A 384 -61.71 0.68 -7.44
N HIS A 385 -60.94 1.75 -7.30
CA HIS A 385 -60.87 2.83 -8.29
C HIS A 385 -59.51 3.01 -8.96
N GLY A 386 -58.48 2.35 -8.44
CA GLY A 386 -57.08 2.51 -8.86
C GLY A 386 -56.43 3.74 -8.23
N TRP A 387 -55.12 3.64 -7.95
CA TRP A 387 -54.35 4.70 -7.29
C TRP A 387 -54.46 6.06 -7.99
N ARG A 388 -54.55 6.08 -9.33
CA ARG A 388 -54.65 7.32 -10.13
C ARG A 388 -55.92 8.10 -9.82
N ASN A 389 -57.07 7.43 -9.79
CA ASN A 389 -58.35 8.07 -9.56
C ASN A 389 -58.50 8.48 -8.10
N THR A 390 -58.02 7.63 -7.18
CA THR A 390 -57.98 7.97 -5.75
C THR A 390 -57.08 9.16 -5.49
N TRP A 391 -55.89 9.23 -6.10
CA TRP A 391 -55.02 10.40 -6.03
C TRP A 391 -55.75 11.65 -6.50
N LEU A 392 -56.31 11.64 -7.72
CA LEU A 392 -57.03 12.80 -8.25
C LEU A 392 -58.20 13.21 -7.36
N LYS A 393 -58.94 12.27 -6.76
CA LYS A 393 -60.06 12.59 -5.89
C LYS A 393 -59.65 13.32 -4.61
N HIS A 394 -58.53 12.95 -3.99
CA HIS A 394 -58.13 13.48 -2.67
C HIS A 394 -57.02 14.54 -2.74
N LEU A 395 -56.25 14.60 -3.83
CA LEU A 395 -54.99 15.35 -3.91
C LEU A 395 -54.93 16.36 -5.08
N SER A 396 -56.01 16.51 -5.87
CA SER A 396 -56.06 17.48 -6.99
C SER A 396 -56.70 18.82 -6.64
N THR A 397 -57.00 19.06 -5.37
CA THR A 397 -57.75 20.23 -4.89
C THR A 397 -56.92 21.35 -4.26
N ASP A 398 -55.58 21.30 -4.33
CA ASP A 398 -54.69 22.38 -3.88
C ASP A 398 -53.72 22.84 -4.98
#